data_AF-A0AAD4ZZM4-F1
#
_entry.id   AF-A0AAD4ZZM4-F1
#
_cell.length_a   1.000
_cell.length_b   1.000
_cell.length_c   1.000
_cell.angle_alpha   90.00
_cell.angle_beta   90.00
_cell.angle_gamma   90.00
#
_symmetry.space_group_name_H-M   'P 1'
#
loop_
_entity.id
_entity.type
_entity.pdbx_description
1 polymer ?
#
loop_
_entity_poly.entity_id
_entity_poly.type
_entity_poly.pdbx_seq_one_letter_code
_entity_poly.pdbx_strand_id
1 'polypeptide(L)'
;MLETLLLIVAQALLLLKQAPKARNFLKRISKMNWSSSIAENFEKSCLLLVDMYIKSGKYVNADKLLDDCIRYNKSCSKAYEYKGFIMENDQRYKDAAEQYELAWKYSYCFDPAIG
;
A
#
# COMPACT_ATOMS: atom_id res chain seq x y z
N MET A 1 -6.94 5.34 18.87
CA MET A 1 -6.16 6.47 19.43
C MET A 1 -4.65 6.25 19.29
N LEU A 2 -4.08 5.13 19.78
CA LEU A 2 -2.64 4.84 19.65
C LEU A 2 -2.18 4.69 18.18
N GLU A 3 -2.96 4.00 17.34
CA GLU A 3 -2.56 3.74 15.94
C GLU A 3 -2.54 4.99 15.08
N THR A 4 -3.52 5.87 15.29
CA THR A 4 -3.57 7.20 14.67
C THR A 4 -2.32 8.01 15.01
N LEU A 5 -1.86 7.99 16.26
CA LEU A 5 -0.64 8.66 16.68
C LEU A 5 0.60 8.07 15.98
N LEU A 6 0.71 6.74 15.92
CA LEU A 6 1.81 6.06 15.24
C LEU A 6 1.88 6.41 13.76
N LEU A 7 0.72 6.49 13.08
CA LEU A 7 0.63 6.87 11.68
C LEU A 7 1.07 8.33 11.47
N ILE A 8 0.60 9.26 12.30
CA ILE A 8 0.99 10.68 12.24
C ILE A 8 2.50 10.84 12.44
N VAL A 9 3.08 10.16 13.44
CA VAL A 9 4.52 10.18 13.69
C VAL A 9 5.29 9.62 12.50
N ALA A 10 4.83 8.52 11.90
CA ALA A 10 5.47 7.96 10.71
C ALA A 10 5.45 8.94 9.53
N GLN A 11 4.32 9.61 9.27
CA GLN A 11 4.18 10.62 8.22
C GLN A 11 5.09 11.83 8.46
N ALA A 12 5.14 12.34 9.69
CA ALA A 12 6.05 13.42 10.06
C ALA A 12 7.52 13.04 9.84
N LEU A 13 7.92 11.81 10.18
CA LEU A 13 9.27 11.31 9.94
C LEU A 13 9.59 11.19 8.44
N LEU A 14 8.61 10.86 7.59
CA LEU A 14 8.78 10.85 6.14
C LEU A 14 9.04 12.26 5.59
N LEU A 15 8.31 13.27 6.08
CA LEU A 15 8.55 14.68 5.72
C LEU A 15 9.94 15.15 6.15
N LEU A 16 10.41 14.69 7.32
CA LEU A 16 11.77 14.94 7.81
C LEU A 16 12.85 14.08 7.12
N LYS A 17 12.49 13.33 6.07
CA LYS A 17 13.37 12.40 5.33
C LYS A 17 14.02 11.31 6.19
N GLN A 18 13.45 11.01 7.36
CA GLN A 18 13.92 9.96 8.28
C GLN A 18 13.25 8.61 7.96
N ALA A 19 13.37 8.16 6.70
CA ALA A 19 12.71 6.97 6.18
C ALA A 19 12.97 5.67 7.00
N PRO A 20 14.18 5.37 7.52
CA PRO A 20 14.38 4.17 8.32
C PRO A 20 13.54 4.14 9.61
N LYS A 21 13.39 5.29 10.29
CA LYS A 21 12.60 5.39 11.51
C LYS A 21 11.11 5.29 11.21
N ALA A 22 10.63 6.00 10.18
CA ALA A 22 9.23 5.93 9.74
C ALA A 22 8.80 4.47 9.49
N ARG A 23 9.66 3.70 8.79
CA ARG A 23 9.41 2.29 8.50
C ARG A 23 9.25 1.41 9.74
N ASN A 24 9.95 1.71 10.85
CA ASN A 24 9.78 0.94 12.09
C ASN A 24 8.38 1.14 12.69
N PHE A 25 7.86 2.37 12.64
CA PHE A 25 6.50 2.67 13.08
C PHE A 25 5.45 2.02 12.17
N LEU A 26 5.61 2.13 10.85
CA LEU A 26 4.69 1.51 9.89
C LEU A 26 4.65 -0.02 10.02
N LYS A 27 5.82 -0.67 10.18
CA LYS A 27 5.89 -2.12 10.44
C LYS A 27 5.23 -2.55 11.75
N ARG A 28 5.15 -1.65 12.73
CA ARG A 28 4.46 -1.93 13.99
C ARG A 28 2.95 -1.96 13.78
N ILE A 29 2.42 -1.00 13.00
CA ILE A 29 0.99 -0.96 12.63
C ILE A 29 0.63 -2.19 11.78
N SER A 30 1.45 -2.54 10.79
CA SER A 30 1.17 -3.69 9.91
C SER A 30 1.18 -5.05 10.62
N LYS A 31 1.78 -5.14 11.81
CA LYS A 31 1.81 -6.36 12.64
C LYS A 31 0.75 -6.40 13.73
N MET A 32 -0.04 -5.33 13.89
CA MET A 32 -1.16 -5.33 14.83
C MET A 32 -2.27 -6.25 14.32
N ASN A 33 -3.03 -6.83 15.24
CA ASN A 33 -4.16 -7.67 14.87
C ASN A 33 -5.19 -6.82 14.15
N TRP A 34 -5.53 -7.21 12.91
CA TRP A 34 -6.52 -6.52 12.13
C TRP A 34 -7.86 -6.47 12.88
N SER A 35 -8.48 -5.29 12.89
CA SER A 35 -9.84 -5.10 13.39
C SER A 35 -10.50 -3.94 12.64
N SER A 36 -11.83 -3.94 12.59
CA SER A 36 -12.59 -2.90 11.86
C SER A 36 -12.29 -1.47 12.34
N SER A 37 -11.90 -1.29 13.61
CA SER A 37 -11.58 0.03 14.17
C SER A 37 -10.24 0.60 13.69
N ILE A 38 -9.36 -0.25 13.17
CA ILE A 38 -8.01 0.15 12.72
C ILE A 38 -7.85 0.09 11.21
N ALA A 39 -8.87 -0.39 10.50
CA ALA A 39 -8.82 -0.69 9.06
C ALA A 39 -8.26 0.47 8.22
N GLU A 40 -8.73 1.70 8.45
CA GLU A 40 -8.26 2.87 7.70
C GLU A 40 -6.78 3.20 7.96
N ASN A 41 -6.34 3.14 9.23
CA ASN A 41 -4.95 3.40 9.58
C ASN A 41 -4.03 2.30 9.06
N PHE A 42 -4.50 1.05 9.13
CA PHE A 42 -3.81 -0.11 8.60
C PHE A 42 -3.58 0.05 7.10
N GLU A 43 -4.63 0.33 6.33
CA GLU A 43 -4.55 0.54 4.88
C GLU A 43 -3.56 1.65 4.51
N LYS A 44 -3.69 2.83 5.15
CA LYS A 44 -2.75 3.95 4.91
C LYS A 44 -1.31 3.58 5.25
N SER A 45 -1.10 2.89 6.38
CA SER A 45 0.25 2.47 6.79
C SER A 45 0.85 1.46 5.81
N CYS A 46 0.01 0.57 5.28
CA CYS A 46 0.37 -0.46 4.31
C CYS A 46 0.82 0.18 3.00
N LEU A 47 0.00 1.07 2.43
CA LEU A 47 0.32 1.78 1.18
C LEU A 47 1.61 2.61 1.29
N LEU A 48 1.82 3.32 2.42
CA LEU A 48 3.07 4.05 2.66
C LEU A 48 4.28 3.12 2.73
N LEU A 49 4.14 1.96 3.38
CA LEU A 49 5.24 1.00 3.50
C LEU A 49 5.54 0.32 2.15
N VAL A 50 4.52 0.07 1.33
CA VAL A 50 4.65 -0.41 -0.05
C VAL A 50 5.42 0.58 -0.91
N ASP A 51 5.03 1.86 -0.90
CA ASP A 51 5.74 2.92 -1.64
C ASP A 51 7.22 2.98 -1.27
N MET A 52 7.53 2.87 0.03
CA MET A 52 8.91 2.81 0.50
C MET A 52 9.66 1.56 0.02
N TYR A 53 9.00 0.41 -0.07
CA TYR A 53 9.61 -0.81 -0.60
C TYR A 53 9.86 -0.71 -2.10
N ILE A 54 8.91 -0.19 -2.86
CA ILE A 54 9.04 0.08 -4.30
C ILE A 54 10.22 1.00 -4.56
N LYS A 55 10.30 2.14 -3.87
CA LYS A 55 11.43 3.10 -3.98
C LYS A 55 12.78 2.49 -3.61
N SER A 56 12.79 1.43 -2.80
CA SER A 56 13.99 0.70 -2.41
C SER A 56 14.28 -0.53 -3.29
N GLY A 57 13.49 -0.78 -4.35
CA GLY A 57 13.59 -1.96 -5.22
C GLY A 57 13.19 -3.28 -4.54
N LYS A 58 12.50 -3.25 -3.40
CA LYS A 58 12.12 -4.44 -2.61
C LYS A 58 10.75 -4.98 -3.01
N TYR A 59 10.57 -5.29 -4.30
CA TYR A 59 9.26 -5.65 -4.88
C TYR A 59 8.60 -6.87 -4.23
N VAL A 60 9.37 -7.92 -3.90
CA VAL A 60 8.82 -9.12 -3.21
C VAL A 60 8.16 -8.78 -1.87
N ASN A 61 8.72 -7.82 -1.11
CA ASN A 61 8.12 -7.39 0.16
C ASN A 61 6.91 -6.49 -0.06
N ALA A 62 6.92 -5.70 -1.13
CA ALA A 62 5.78 -4.87 -1.52
C ALA A 62 4.59 -5.75 -1.93
N ASP A 63 4.81 -6.73 -2.80
CA ASP A 63 3.75 -7.62 -3.30
C ASP A 63 3.06 -8.42 -2.19
N LYS A 64 3.83 -9.03 -1.28
CA LYS A 64 3.27 -9.73 -0.10
C LYS A 64 2.41 -8.82 0.77
N LEU A 65 2.86 -7.59 0.97
CA LEU A 65 2.15 -6.61 1.79
C LEU A 65 0.86 -6.12 1.08
N LEU A 66 0.89 -6.02 -0.25
CA LEU A 66 -0.28 -5.72 -1.07
C LEU A 66 -1.32 -6.85 -1.04
N ASP A 67 -0.88 -8.11 -1.07
CA ASP A 67 -1.77 -9.27 -0.89
C ASP A 67 -2.52 -9.21 0.44
N ASP A 68 -1.82 -8.89 1.53
CA ASP A 68 -2.44 -8.73 2.84
C ASP A 68 -3.42 -7.54 2.84
N CYS A 69 -3.04 -6.41 2.22
CA CYS A 69 -3.92 -5.24 2.10
C CYS A 69 -5.24 -5.59 1.39
N ILE A 70 -5.15 -6.25 0.24
CA ILE A 70 -6.31 -6.64 -0.58
C ILE A 70 -7.18 -7.67 0.15
N ARG A 71 -6.57 -8.57 0.93
CA ARG A 71 -7.29 -9.54 1.76
C ARG A 71 -8.20 -8.85 2.77
N TYR A 72 -7.72 -7.78 3.40
CA TYR A 72 -8.47 -7.03 4.41
C TYR A 72 -9.42 -5.98 3.80
N ASN A 73 -9.02 -5.32 2.72
CA ASN A 73 -9.85 -4.38 1.98
C ASN A 73 -9.76 -4.64 0.47
N LYS A 74 -10.70 -5.44 -0.04
CA LYS A 74 -10.80 -5.77 -1.48
C LYS A 74 -11.09 -4.55 -2.36
N SER A 75 -11.58 -3.45 -1.79
CA SER A 75 -11.91 -2.22 -2.50
C SER A 75 -10.76 -1.22 -2.52
N CYS A 76 -9.57 -1.56 -2.01
CA CYS A 76 -8.40 -0.69 -2.03
C CYS A 76 -7.83 -0.58 -3.46
N SER A 77 -8.36 0.35 -4.27
CA SER A 77 -7.92 0.58 -5.65
C SER A 77 -6.41 0.81 -5.77
N LYS A 78 -5.84 1.59 -4.86
CA LYS A 78 -4.40 1.90 -4.84
C LYS A 78 -3.52 0.67 -4.67
N ALA A 79 -3.99 -0.37 -3.97
CA ALA A 79 -3.23 -1.61 -3.83
C ALA A 79 -3.10 -2.36 -5.16
N TYR A 80 -4.16 -2.39 -5.96
CA TYR A 80 -4.13 -3.00 -7.29
C TYR A 80 -3.26 -2.19 -8.26
N GLU A 81 -3.29 -0.85 -8.19
CA GLU A 81 -2.40 0.01 -8.99
C GLU A 81 -0.93 -0.29 -8.70
N TYR A 82 -0.55 -0.42 -7.41
CA TYR A 82 0.82 -0.80 -7.06
C TYR A 82 1.19 -2.21 -7.52
N LYS A 83 0.24 -3.16 -7.53
CA LYS A 83 0.48 -4.48 -8.11
C LYS A 83 0.74 -4.41 -9.61
N GLY A 84 -0.07 -3.65 -10.35
CA GLY A 84 0.13 -3.39 -11.77
C GLY A 84 1.53 -2.84 -12.04
N PHE A 85 1.94 -1.83 -11.28
CA PHE A 85 3.28 -1.22 -11.40
C PHE A 85 4.42 -2.22 -11.15
N ILE A 86 4.29 -3.09 -10.15
CA ILE A 86 5.29 -4.14 -9.88
C ILE A 86 5.36 -5.12 -11.06
N MET A 87 4.21 -5.53 -11.59
CA MET A 87 4.14 -6.47 -12.72
C MET A 87 4.70 -5.87 -14.02
N GLU A 88 4.52 -4.57 -14.27
CA GLU A 88 5.16 -3.88 -15.40
C GLU A 88 6.68 -3.89 -15.30
N ASN A 89 7.22 -3.65 -14.09
CA ASN A 89 8.67 -3.75 -13.87
C ASN A 89 9.19 -5.17 -14.11
N ASP A 90 8.37 -6.20 -13.84
CA ASP A 90 8.67 -7.60 -14.12
C ASP A 90 8.36 -8.01 -15.58
N GLN A 91 7.98 -7.06 -16.45
CA GLN A 91 7.60 -7.28 -17.86
C GLN A 91 6.38 -8.20 -18.07
N ARG A 92 5.53 -8.32 -17.05
CA ARG A 92 4.28 -9.09 -17.07
C ARG A 92 3.10 -8.20 -17.45
N TYR A 93 3.15 -7.61 -18.63
CA TYR A 93 2.20 -6.56 -19.05
C TYR A 93 0.74 -7.02 -19.08
N LYS A 94 0.48 -8.27 -19.46
CA LYS A 94 -0.89 -8.81 -19.47
C LYS A 94 -1.49 -8.84 -18.07
N ASP A 95 -0.74 -9.37 -17.11
CA ASP A 95 -1.18 -9.47 -15.72
C ASP A 95 -1.30 -8.07 -15.10
N ALA A 96 -0.40 -7.14 -15.46
CA ALA A 96 -0.46 -5.74 -15.02
C ALA A 96 -1.76 -5.06 -15.48
N ALA A 97 -2.16 -5.25 -16.74
CA ALA A 97 -3.41 -4.71 -17.27
C ALA A 97 -4.64 -5.21 -16.48
N GLU A 98 -4.66 -6.50 -16.12
CA GLU A 98 -5.74 -7.06 -15.27
C GLU A 98 -5.78 -6.39 -13.89
N GLN A 99 -4.62 -6.07 -13.30
CA GLN A 99 -4.58 -5.35 -12.01
C GLN A 99 -5.04 -3.89 -12.15
N TYR A 100 -4.67 -3.21 -13.22
CA TYR A 100 -5.09 -1.85 -13.50
C TYR A 100 -6.60 -1.75 -13.77
N GLU A 101 -7.18 -2.72 -14.48
CA GLU A 101 -8.63 -2.81 -14.66
C GLU A 101 -9.36 -2.99 -13.30
N LEU A 102 -8.82 -3.83 -12.40
CA LEU A 102 -9.35 -3.96 -11.05
C LEU A 102 -9.23 -2.64 -10.26
N ALA A 103 -8.09 -1.94 -10.35
CA ALA A 103 -7.89 -0.64 -9.72
C ALA A 103 -8.91 0.39 -10.20
N TRP A 104 -9.15 0.44 -11.52
CA TRP A 104 -10.15 1.28 -12.16
C TRP A 104 -11.56 0.98 -11.65
N LYS A 105 -11.95 -0.31 -11.63
CA LYS A 105 -13.25 -0.74 -11.12
C LYS A 105 -13.47 -0.39 -9.65
N TYR A 106 -12.47 -0.62 -8.80
CA TYR A 106 -12.57 -0.35 -7.36
C TYR A 106 -12.42 1.14 -7.00
N SER A 107 -11.93 1.97 -7.93
CA SER A 107 -11.96 3.44 -7.79
C SER A 107 -13.29 4.06 -8.24
N TYR A 108 -14.32 3.23 -8.49
CA TYR A 108 -15.61 3.65 -9.05
C TYR A 108 -15.50 4.30 -10.41
N CYS A 109 -14.51 3.89 -11.21
CA CYS A 109 -14.26 4.44 -12.54
C CYS A 109 -14.08 5.98 -12.51
N PHE A 110 -13.38 6.49 -11.48
CA PHE A 110 -13.25 7.93 -11.25
C PHE A 110 -12.11 8.59 -12.03
N ASP A 111 -10.91 8.00 -12.03
CA ASP A 111 -9.73 8.43 -12.81
C ASP A 111 -9.41 7.58 -14.07
N PRO A 112 -9.79 8.03 -15.29
CA PRO A 112 -9.58 7.26 -16.53
C PRO A 112 -8.13 6.96 -16.88
N ALA A 113 -7.15 7.56 -16.20
CA ALA A 113 -5.74 7.25 -16.42
C ALA A 113 -5.31 5.89 -15.86
N ILE A 114 -6.15 5.26 -15.01
CA ILE A 114 -5.83 4.01 -14.32
C ILE A 114 -6.25 2.76 -15.12
N GLY A 115 -7.24 2.85 -16.03
CA GLY A 115 -7.89 1.69 -16.68
C GLY A 115 -7.87 1.72 -18.19
#